data_AF-A0A7X3RDD1-F1
#
_entry.id   AF-A0A7X3RDD1-F1
#
_cell.length_a   1.000
_cell.length_b   1.000
_cell.length_c   1.000
_cell.angle_alpha   90.00
_cell.angle_beta   90.00
_cell.angle_gamma   90.00
#
_symmetry.space_group_name_H-M   'P 1'
#
loop_
_entity.id
_entity.type
_entity.pdbx_description
1 polymer ?
#
loop_
_entity_poly.entity_id
_entity_poly.type
_entity_poly.pdbx_seq_one_letter_code
_entity_poly.pdbx_strand_id
1 'polypeptide(L)'
;MGEKGTVNIGEGKDSEASDQWCLISESLYDAGHAKGVHGFGGIWGSNRSTYHHNLLAHHSNRNPRFASGCGYNDLRNNVVYNWGYNNAYGGEKQQEGDERFNFAVINLVANYYKPGPATRPGKWSYRIINPSSRNSADNFGKWYVADNVVYDNPEVTANNWDGGVQPQGGDSYIPILKLDEPFDAVPINQQTAEEAYHAVLESVGASLPKRDAIDARIVDETRNGYATYEGSAYKNKRRVPDATKKCGIIDS
;
A
#
# COMPACT_ATOMS: atom_id res chain seq x y z
N MET A 1 2.30 18.70 -12.02
CA MET A 1 1.45 17.49 -11.93
C MET A 1 1.96 16.49 -12.93
N GLY A 2 2.48 15.35 -12.48
CA GLY A 2 2.89 14.27 -13.38
C GLY A 2 2.26 12.99 -12.87
N GLU A 3 1.48 12.33 -13.72
CA GLU A 3 0.78 11.08 -13.45
C GLU A 3 1.77 10.06 -12.88
N LYS A 4 1.51 9.56 -11.66
CA LYS A 4 2.46 8.76 -10.88
C LYS A 4 1.84 7.52 -10.20
N GLY A 5 0.59 7.18 -10.51
CA GLY A 5 -0.15 6.03 -9.97
C GLY A 5 -1.64 6.13 -10.27
N THR A 6 -2.40 5.06 -10.06
CA THR A 6 -3.86 5.00 -10.30
C THR A 6 -4.64 6.05 -9.51
N VAL A 7 -4.35 6.21 -8.21
CA VAL A 7 -4.94 7.28 -7.37
C VAL A 7 -3.82 8.11 -6.73
N ASN A 8 -3.78 9.41 -7.02
CA ASN A 8 -2.80 10.32 -6.42
C ASN A 8 -3.50 11.43 -5.65
N ILE A 9 -3.32 11.44 -4.33
CA ILE A 9 -3.70 12.57 -3.48
C ILE A 9 -2.41 13.35 -3.21
N GLY A 10 -2.35 14.55 -3.77
CA GLY A 10 -1.16 15.39 -3.76
C GLY A 10 -0.87 16.06 -2.41
N GLU A 11 0.23 16.79 -2.37
CA GLU A 11 0.64 17.57 -1.20
C GLU A 11 -0.23 18.83 -1.06
N GLY A 12 -1.05 18.89 0.00
CA GLY A 12 -1.72 20.12 0.42
C GLY A 12 -1.63 20.27 1.93
N LYS A 13 -1.22 21.47 2.37
CA LYS A 13 -0.88 21.77 3.78
C LYS A 13 -2.13 21.89 4.67
N ASP A 14 -3.20 22.38 4.06
CA ASP A 14 -4.51 22.67 4.68
C ASP A 14 -5.65 21.94 3.94
N SER A 15 -5.38 20.75 3.40
CA SER A 15 -6.39 19.93 2.76
C SER A 15 -6.52 18.60 3.48
N GLU A 16 -7.74 18.28 3.89
CA GLU A 16 -8.10 16.97 4.43
C GLU A 16 -8.69 16.14 3.28
N ALA A 17 -8.38 14.84 3.24
CA ALA A 17 -8.94 13.92 2.27
C ALA A 17 -9.39 12.64 2.97
N SER A 18 -10.56 12.14 2.57
CA SER A 18 -11.01 10.79 2.93
C SER A 18 -11.21 9.98 1.66
N ASP A 19 -10.54 8.83 1.56
CA ASP A 19 -10.71 7.89 0.46
C ASP A 19 -11.14 6.54 1.05
N GLN A 20 -12.35 6.09 0.70
CA GLN A 20 -12.94 4.93 1.33
C GLN A 20 -13.80 4.11 0.35
N TRP A 21 -13.83 2.80 0.58
CA TRP A 21 -14.60 1.85 -0.24
C TRP A 21 -14.24 1.86 -1.73
N CYS A 22 -13.00 2.24 -2.05
CA CYS A 22 -12.46 2.29 -3.42
C CYS A 22 -11.80 0.96 -3.82
N LEU A 23 -12.12 0.47 -5.02
CA LEU A 23 -11.37 -0.62 -5.67
C LEU A 23 -10.32 0.02 -6.60
N ILE A 24 -9.05 -0.17 -6.27
CA ILE A 24 -7.92 0.37 -7.01
C ILE A 24 -7.11 -0.84 -7.49
N SER A 25 -7.11 -1.08 -8.80
CA SER A 25 -6.49 -2.28 -9.34
C SER A 25 -5.80 -2.07 -10.68
N GLU A 26 -4.97 -3.05 -11.05
CA GLU A 26 -4.45 -3.26 -12.41
C GLU A 26 -3.80 -2.04 -13.06
N SER A 27 -2.88 -1.40 -12.34
CA SER A 27 -2.01 -0.38 -12.94
C SER A 27 -1.19 -0.97 -14.10
N LEU A 28 -1.10 -0.24 -15.22
CA LEU A 28 -0.38 -0.69 -16.41
C LEU A 28 1.14 -0.60 -16.24
N TYR A 29 1.83 -1.74 -16.35
CA TYR A 29 3.25 -1.87 -16.04
C TYR A 29 4.18 -1.36 -17.16
N ASP A 30 3.87 -1.62 -18.41
CA ASP A 30 4.68 -1.23 -19.58
C ASP A 30 3.86 -0.46 -20.63
N ALA A 31 3.10 0.54 -20.18
CA ALA A 31 2.26 1.39 -21.02
C ALA A 31 3.03 2.50 -21.78
N GLY A 32 4.33 2.32 -22.05
CA GLY A 32 5.14 3.31 -22.80
C GLY A 32 5.47 4.60 -22.02
N HIS A 33 5.46 4.57 -20.69
CA HIS A 33 5.70 5.75 -19.88
C HIS A 33 7.15 6.28 -20.04
N ALA A 34 7.32 7.59 -20.22
CA ALA A 34 8.61 8.25 -20.50
C ALA A 34 9.72 8.05 -19.43
N LYS A 35 9.39 7.43 -18.29
CA LYS A 35 10.31 7.19 -17.18
C LYS A 35 10.74 5.72 -17.10
N GLY A 36 10.22 4.86 -17.98
CA GLY A 36 10.32 3.40 -17.91
C GLY A 36 9.04 2.72 -17.41
N VAL A 37 9.16 1.45 -17.03
CA VAL A 37 8.04 0.61 -16.57
C VAL A 37 7.52 0.99 -15.17
N HIS A 38 6.21 1.24 -15.03
CA HIS A 38 5.57 1.66 -13.78
C HIS A 38 4.12 1.18 -13.66
N GLY A 39 3.88 0.04 -13.01
CA GLY A 39 2.52 -0.37 -12.61
C GLY A 39 2.29 -0.05 -11.13
N PHE A 40 1.89 1.18 -10.81
CA PHE A 40 1.82 1.68 -9.44
C PHE A 40 0.41 2.03 -8.96
N GLY A 41 0.06 1.64 -7.73
CA GLY A 41 -1.26 1.91 -7.13
C GLY A 41 -1.51 3.40 -6.86
N GLY A 42 -0.66 4.07 -6.10
CA GLY A 42 -0.89 5.48 -5.80
C GLY A 42 0.18 6.18 -4.95
N ILE A 43 0.22 7.51 -5.04
CA ILE A 43 0.91 8.36 -4.06
C ILE A 43 -0.14 9.02 -3.18
N TRP A 44 -0.11 8.73 -1.89
CA TRP A 44 -1.05 9.24 -0.90
C TRP A 44 -0.33 10.22 0.02
N GLY A 45 -1.05 11.28 0.38
CA GLY A 45 -0.51 12.42 1.10
C GLY A 45 -1.63 13.40 1.43
N SER A 46 -1.27 14.66 1.59
CA SER A 46 -2.12 15.67 2.21
C SER A 46 -2.22 15.48 3.72
N ASN A 47 -2.23 16.60 4.44
CA ASN A 47 -2.18 16.59 5.89
C ASN A 47 -3.56 16.26 6.49
N ARG A 48 -3.62 15.39 7.50
CA ARG A 48 -4.85 14.89 8.15
C ARG A 48 -5.76 14.10 7.20
N SER A 49 -5.18 13.26 6.35
CA SER A 49 -5.93 12.36 5.46
C SER A 49 -6.24 11.01 6.12
N THR A 50 -7.41 10.44 5.82
CA THR A 50 -7.82 9.11 6.26
C THR A 50 -8.15 8.22 5.05
N TYR A 51 -7.65 6.99 5.05
CA TYR A 51 -7.82 6.03 3.98
C TYR A 51 -8.29 4.71 4.57
N HIS A 52 -9.52 4.30 4.28
CA HIS A 52 -10.07 3.10 4.90
C HIS A 52 -10.99 2.27 4.02
N HIS A 53 -10.99 0.95 4.24
CA HIS A 53 -11.86 0.02 3.52
C HIS A 53 -11.67 0.02 1.99
N ASN A 54 -10.46 0.32 1.53
CA ASN A 54 -10.09 0.23 0.12
C ASN A 54 -9.49 -1.14 -0.21
N LEU A 55 -9.63 -1.57 -1.48
CA LEU A 55 -8.93 -2.72 -2.04
C LEU A 55 -7.86 -2.22 -3.01
N LEU A 56 -6.59 -2.49 -2.71
CA LEU A 56 -5.45 -2.25 -3.60
C LEU A 56 -4.96 -3.59 -4.13
N ALA A 57 -5.12 -3.83 -5.43
CA ALA A 57 -4.88 -5.15 -6.00
C ALA A 57 -4.07 -5.11 -7.31
N HIS A 58 -3.15 -6.07 -7.49
CA HIS A 58 -2.44 -6.26 -8.77
C HIS A 58 -1.57 -5.07 -9.21
N HIS A 59 -0.94 -4.39 -8.24
CA HIS A 59 0.03 -3.33 -8.52
C HIS A 59 1.47 -3.81 -8.27
N SER A 60 2.41 -3.45 -9.15
CA SER A 60 3.81 -3.84 -8.96
C SER A 60 4.49 -3.18 -7.74
N ASN A 61 4.00 -1.98 -7.34
CA ASN A 61 4.50 -1.17 -6.22
C ASN A 61 3.48 -0.06 -5.84
N ARG A 62 3.79 0.76 -4.82
CA ARG A 62 3.01 1.92 -4.37
C ARG A 62 1.59 1.54 -3.93
N ASN A 63 1.50 0.73 -2.88
CA ASN A 63 0.24 0.30 -2.28
C ASN A 63 0.07 0.78 -0.82
N PRO A 64 0.01 2.09 -0.53
CA PRO A 64 0.37 3.26 -1.35
C PRO A 64 1.84 3.69 -1.15
N ARG A 65 2.36 4.63 -1.95
CA ARG A 65 3.52 5.43 -1.51
C ARG A 65 3.03 6.63 -0.69
N PHE A 66 3.52 6.81 0.52
CA PHE A 66 3.32 8.06 1.26
C PHE A 66 4.24 9.16 0.73
N ALA A 67 3.67 10.34 0.46
CA ALA A 67 4.42 11.51 0.00
C ALA A 67 5.43 11.99 1.05
N SER A 68 6.49 12.67 0.61
CA SER A 68 7.45 13.27 1.55
C SER A 68 6.78 14.45 2.24
N GLY A 69 6.95 14.60 3.56
CA GLY A 69 6.32 15.68 4.31
C GLY A 69 4.79 15.63 4.27
N CYS A 70 4.19 14.43 4.15
CA CYS A 70 2.76 14.24 3.97
C CYS A 70 1.89 14.70 5.15
N GLY A 71 2.48 15.08 6.28
CA GLY A 71 1.76 15.41 7.49
C GLY A 71 1.15 14.17 8.16
N TYR A 72 -0.02 14.32 8.78
CA TYR A 72 -0.75 13.24 9.45
C TYR A 72 -1.54 12.40 8.44
N ASN A 73 -1.29 11.09 8.34
CA ASN A 73 -2.02 10.20 7.44
C ASN A 73 -2.44 8.91 8.15
N ASP A 74 -3.71 8.54 8.05
CA ASP A 74 -4.29 7.39 8.73
C ASP A 74 -4.72 6.34 7.70
N LEU A 75 -4.13 5.14 7.75
CA LEU A 75 -4.42 4.03 6.84
C LEU A 75 -4.98 2.86 7.64
N ARG A 76 -6.30 2.61 7.54
CA ARG A 76 -6.98 1.60 8.36
C ARG A 76 -7.94 0.69 7.61
N ASN A 77 -8.02 -0.59 7.99
CA ASN A 77 -9.01 -1.51 7.43
C ASN A 77 -8.98 -1.65 5.90
N ASN A 78 -7.82 -1.50 5.27
CA ASN A 78 -7.65 -1.71 3.83
C ASN A 78 -7.22 -3.15 3.54
N VAL A 79 -7.52 -3.63 2.33
CA VAL A 79 -7.04 -4.90 1.80
C VAL A 79 -5.99 -4.63 0.73
N VAL A 80 -4.80 -5.20 0.90
CA VAL A 80 -3.71 -5.12 -0.08
C VAL A 80 -3.42 -6.50 -0.61
N TYR A 81 -3.62 -6.70 -1.92
CA TYR A 81 -3.47 -7.99 -2.58
C TYR A 81 -2.47 -7.94 -3.75
N ASN A 82 -1.65 -9.00 -3.84
CA ASN A 82 -0.84 -9.28 -5.02
C ASN A 82 0.07 -8.11 -5.46
N TRP A 83 0.69 -7.44 -4.49
CA TRP A 83 1.70 -6.43 -4.80
C TRP A 83 2.91 -7.09 -5.45
N GLY A 84 3.66 -6.37 -6.27
CA GLY A 84 4.84 -6.91 -6.95
C GLY A 84 6.10 -6.98 -6.08
N TYR A 85 7.04 -6.06 -6.32
CA TYR A 85 8.35 -6.06 -5.68
C TYR A 85 8.44 -5.18 -4.44
N ASN A 86 7.37 -4.46 -4.11
CA ASN A 86 7.17 -3.73 -2.85
C ASN A 86 5.67 -3.36 -2.72
N ASN A 87 5.19 -2.99 -1.53
CA ASN A 87 3.82 -2.50 -1.31
C ASN A 87 3.82 -1.02 -0.89
N ALA A 88 3.62 -0.72 0.39
CA ALA A 88 3.69 0.60 0.95
C ALA A 88 5.14 1.03 1.22
N TYR A 89 5.46 2.28 0.93
CA TYR A 89 6.77 2.89 1.23
C TYR A 89 6.70 4.42 1.21
N GLY A 90 7.84 5.09 1.45
CA GLY A 90 7.93 6.55 1.42
C GLY A 90 7.80 7.13 2.83
N GLY A 91 7.08 8.25 2.95
CA GLY A 91 6.90 8.96 4.21
C GLY A 91 8.21 9.56 4.74
N GLU A 92 9.06 10.05 3.84
CA GLU A 92 10.21 10.87 4.24
C GLU A 92 9.69 12.10 5.01
N LYS A 93 10.37 12.49 6.09
CA LYS A 93 9.95 13.59 6.97
C LYS A 93 9.74 14.90 6.20
N GLN A 94 10.59 15.19 5.22
CA GLN A 94 10.65 16.49 4.56
C GLN A 94 10.61 16.33 3.03
N GLN A 95 9.75 17.10 2.39
CA GLN A 95 9.84 17.34 0.95
C GLN A 95 10.99 18.31 0.66
N GLU A 96 11.92 17.87 -0.19
CA GLU A 96 13.12 18.64 -0.50
C GLU A 96 12.75 19.95 -1.22
N GLY A 97 13.31 21.06 -0.74
CA GLY A 97 13.07 22.39 -1.29
C GLY A 97 11.73 23.03 -0.92
N ASP A 98 10.94 22.43 -0.02
CA ASP A 98 9.66 23.00 0.41
C ASP A 98 9.41 22.85 1.91
N GLU A 99 9.76 23.89 2.67
CA GLU A 99 9.63 23.93 4.14
C GLU A 99 8.19 23.79 4.64
N ARG A 100 7.18 23.89 3.77
CA ARG A 100 5.77 23.70 4.14
C ARG A 100 5.44 22.24 4.47
N PHE A 101 6.18 21.30 3.89
CA PHE A 101 5.97 19.86 4.01
C PHE A 101 7.16 19.24 4.76
N ASN A 102 7.18 19.43 6.08
CA ASN A 102 8.36 19.22 6.92
C ASN A 102 8.22 18.18 8.03
N PHE A 103 7.10 17.45 8.02
CA PHE A 103 6.89 16.29 8.88
C PHE A 103 6.02 15.24 8.19
N ALA A 104 6.16 13.98 8.64
CA ALA A 104 5.32 12.87 8.21
C ALA A 104 5.04 12.00 9.44
N VAL A 105 3.76 11.79 9.75
CA VAL A 105 3.29 10.97 10.88
C VAL A 105 2.16 10.09 10.36
N ILE A 106 2.37 8.78 10.37
CA ILE A 106 1.46 7.84 9.72
C ILE A 106 1.01 6.74 10.67
N ASN A 107 -0.29 6.44 10.68
CA ASN A 107 -0.87 5.25 11.31
C ASN A 107 -1.15 4.19 10.24
N LEU A 108 -0.72 2.94 10.45
CA LEU A 108 -1.11 1.76 9.68
C LEU A 108 -1.77 0.76 10.63
N VAL A 109 -3.10 0.70 10.62
CA VAL A 109 -3.83 -0.08 11.63
C VAL A 109 -4.86 -1.03 11.01
N ALA A 110 -4.87 -2.28 11.47
CA ALA A 110 -5.92 -3.25 11.08
C ALA A 110 -6.12 -3.42 9.56
N ASN A 111 -5.05 -3.34 8.77
CA ASN A 111 -5.08 -3.64 7.34
C ASN A 111 -4.78 -5.13 7.10
N TYR A 112 -5.30 -5.69 6.01
CA TYR A 112 -5.11 -7.08 5.61
C TYR A 112 -4.18 -7.18 4.39
N TYR A 113 -3.02 -7.80 4.56
CA TYR A 113 -2.00 -7.98 3.53
C TYR A 113 -1.98 -9.42 3.05
N LYS A 114 -2.30 -9.64 1.78
CA LYS A 114 -2.27 -10.96 1.15
C LYS A 114 -1.29 -10.99 -0.04
N PRO A 115 -0.14 -11.67 0.07
CA PRO A 115 0.74 -11.84 -1.08
C PRO A 115 0.05 -12.67 -2.17
N GLY A 116 0.41 -12.45 -3.42
CA GLY A 116 -0.17 -13.14 -4.57
C GLY A 116 0.90 -13.57 -5.60
N PRO A 117 0.47 -14.06 -6.77
CA PRO A 117 1.35 -14.56 -7.82
C PRO A 117 2.43 -13.58 -8.35
N ALA A 118 2.24 -12.27 -8.22
CA ALA A 118 3.25 -11.25 -8.56
C ALA A 118 4.22 -10.94 -7.42
N THR A 119 3.87 -11.32 -6.19
CA THR A 119 4.58 -10.90 -4.99
C THR A 119 5.94 -11.54 -4.91
N ARG A 120 6.97 -10.68 -4.91
CA ARG A 120 8.35 -11.13 -4.82
C ARG A 120 8.54 -12.00 -3.56
N PRO A 121 9.07 -13.23 -3.68
CA PRO A 121 9.28 -14.11 -2.53
C PRO A 121 10.29 -13.55 -1.52
N GLY A 122 10.21 -14.03 -0.28
CA GLY A 122 11.11 -13.62 0.82
C GLY A 122 10.54 -12.43 1.57
N LYS A 123 11.39 -11.54 2.09
CA LYS A 123 10.94 -10.44 2.96
C LYS A 123 9.87 -9.50 2.38
N TRP A 124 9.70 -9.48 1.06
CA TRP A 124 8.68 -8.67 0.40
C TRP A 124 7.27 -9.26 0.52
N SER A 125 7.11 -10.57 0.77
CA SER A 125 5.80 -11.21 0.86
C SER A 125 5.09 -10.99 2.20
N TYR A 126 5.82 -10.56 3.23
CA TYR A 126 5.28 -10.26 4.56
C TYR A 126 5.53 -8.82 5.03
N ARG A 127 6.08 -7.97 4.15
CA ARG A 127 6.30 -6.56 4.44
C ARG A 127 4.95 -5.86 4.59
N ILE A 128 4.77 -5.09 5.66
CA ILE A 128 3.64 -4.16 5.85
C ILE A 128 4.01 -2.79 5.27
N ILE A 129 5.22 -2.31 5.57
CA ILE A 129 5.71 -0.99 5.18
C ILE A 129 7.23 -0.98 5.01
N ASN A 130 7.73 -0.24 4.03
CA ASN A 130 9.15 0.10 3.87
C ASN A 130 9.36 1.61 4.02
N PRO A 131 9.50 2.15 5.25
CA PRO A 131 9.78 3.57 5.47
C PRO A 131 11.02 4.02 4.72
N SER A 132 10.94 5.16 4.04
CA SER A 132 12.05 5.74 3.27
C SER A 132 12.64 6.96 3.98
N SER A 133 13.90 7.25 3.68
CA SER A 133 14.57 8.48 4.12
C SER A 133 15.53 8.97 3.04
N ARG A 134 15.81 10.28 3.01
CA ARG A 134 16.84 10.88 2.14
C ARG A 134 18.24 10.71 2.73
N ASN A 135 18.64 9.46 2.98
CA ASN A 135 19.96 9.06 3.48
C ASN A 135 20.37 9.71 4.83
N SER A 136 19.40 10.02 5.68
CA SER A 136 19.63 10.49 7.04
C SER A 136 18.60 9.88 7.99
N ALA A 137 19.05 9.46 9.17
CA ALA A 137 18.18 8.97 10.25
C ALA A 137 17.10 10.00 10.64
N ASP A 138 17.47 11.28 10.61
CA ASP A 138 16.58 12.38 11.00
C ASP A 138 15.51 12.69 9.94
N ASN A 139 15.58 12.03 8.78
CA ASN A 139 14.65 12.21 7.68
C ASN A 139 13.59 11.10 7.59
N PHE A 140 13.57 10.14 8.51
CA PHE A 140 12.42 9.24 8.62
C PHE A 140 11.19 9.98 9.17
N GLY A 141 10.02 9.73 8.57
CA GLY A 141 8.74 9.99 9.21
C GLY A 141 8.53 9.13 10.45
N LYS A 142 7.45 9.41 11.18
CA LYS A 142 7.02 8.67 12.37
C LYS A 142 5.87 7.74 12.05
N TRP A 143 5.88 6.53 12.60
CA TRP A 143 4.98 5.46 12.21
C TRP A 143 4.40 4.75 13.42
N TYR A 144 3.08 4.69 13.50
CA TYR A 144 2.37 3.74 14.35
C TYR A 144 1.88 2.59 13.47
N VAL A 145 2.23 1.35 13.82
CA VAL A 145 1.90 0.15 13.04
C VAL A 145 1.39 -0.91 14.00
N ALA A 146 0.12 -1.29 13.88
CA ALA A 146 -0.53 -2.21 14.80
C ALA A 146 -1.68 -2.98 14.13
N ASP A 147 -2.01 -4.16 14.68
CA ASP A 147 -3.19 -4.97 14.34
C ASP A 147 -3.33 -5.36 12.86
N ASN A 148 -2.29 -5.16 12.03
CA ASN A 148 -2.31 -5.58 10.65
C ASN A 148 -2.11 -7.09 10.58
N VAL A 149 -2.84 -7.73 9.67
CA VAL A 149 -2.74 -9.16 9.40
C VAL A 149 -1.98 -9.38 8.11
N VAL A 150 -1.00 -10.28 8.16
CA VAL A 150 -0.28 -10.76 6.99
C VAL A 150 -0.67 -12.21 6.78
N TYR A 151 -1.37 -12.48 5.66
CA TYR A 151 -1.82 -13.82 5.30
C TYR A 151 -0.64 -14.82 5.30
N ASP A 152 -0.86 -15.96 5.96
CA ASP A 152 0.13 -17.04 6.10
C ASP A 152 1.46 -16.60 6.76
N ASN A 153 1.40 -15.57 7.62
CA ASN A 153 2.53 -15.16 8.45
C ASN A 153 2.07 -14.81 9.88
N PRO A 154 1.96 -15.80 10.77
CA PRO A 154 1.49 -15.58 12.15
C PRO A 154 2.49 -14.77 12.99
N GLU A 155 3.79 -14.81 12.68
CA GLU A 155 4.83 -14.07 13.41
C GLU A 155 4.67 -12.56 13.23
N VAL A 156 4.63 -12.09 11.98
CA VAL A 156 4.42 -10.66 11.65
C VAL A 156 3.01 -10.20 12.05
N THR A 157 2.02 -11.09 11.97
CA THR A 157 0.65 -10.78 12.41
C THR A 157 0.58 -10.57 13.92
N ALA A 158 1.28 -11.39 14.72
CA ALA A 158 1.34 -11.22 16.17
C ALA A 158 2.14 -10.00 16.59
N ASN A 159 3.19 -9.64 15.84
CA ASN A 159 3.97 -8.44 16.07
C ASN A 159 4.40 -7.79 14.74
N ASN A 160 3.68 -6.76 14.32
CA ASN A 160 3.94 -6.07 13.05
C ASN A 160 5.35 -5.46 12.96
N TRP A 161 5.98 -5.16 14.08
CA TRP A 161 7.34 -4.61 14.14
C TRP A 161 8.43 -5.68 14.02
N ASP A 162 8.08 -6.95 14.21
CA ASP A 162 8.98 -8.10 14.05
C ASP A 162 8.98 -8.57 12.59
N GLY A 163 9.72 -7.84 11.74
CA GLY A 163 9.90 -8.16 10.33
C GLY A 163 8.87 -7.55 9.37
N GLY A 164 7.70 -7.10 9.84
CA GLY A 164 6.70 -6.42 8.99
C GLY A 164 7.10 -5.00 8.59
N VAL A 165 7.75 -4.26 9.50
CA VAL A 165 8.33 -2.93 9.23
C VAL A 165 9.78 -3.08 8.80
N GLN A 166 10.10 -2.68 7.57
CA GLN A 166 11.42 -2.91 6.96
C GLN A 166 12.00 -1.60 6.41
N PRO A 167 12.64 -0.76 7.24
CA PRO A 167 13.10 0.57 6.83
C PRO A 167 14.21 0.53 5.78
N GLN A 168 14.26 1.55 4.92
CA GLN A 168 15.42 1.79 4.06
C GLN A 168 16.68 1.92 4.93
N GLY A 169 17.75 1.21 4.58
CA GLY A 169 18.98 1.22 5.39
C GLY A 169 18.98 0.28 6.60
N GLY A 170 17.87 -0.42 6.90
CA GLY A 170 17.84 -1.54 7.85
C GLY A 170 17.14 -1.27 9.17
N ASP A 171 17.01 -2.32 9.98
CA ASP A 171 16.13 -2.36 11.15
C ASP A 171 16.65 -1.54 12.34
N SER A 172 17.94 -1.14 12.32
CA SER A 172 18.51 -0.23 13.31
C SER A 172 17.81 1.13 13.38
N TYR A 173 17.03 1.50 12.36
CA TYR A 173 16.24 2.73 12.34
C TYR A 173 14.86 2.59 12.98
N ILE A 174 14.40 1.38 13.31
CA ILE A 174 13.07 1.15 13.92
C ILE A 174 12.86 2.01 15.19
N PRO A 175 13.79 2.06 16.16
CA PRO A 175 13.61 2.88 17.37
C PRO A 175 13.45 4.39 17.08
N ILE A 176 13.94 4.86 15.94
CA ILE A 176 13.89 6.28 15.56
C ILE A 176 12.55 6.63 14.93
N LEU A 177 11.94 5.72 14.18
CA LEU A 177 10.71 5.99 13.42
C LEU A 177 9.44 5.48 14.12
N LYS A 178 9.56 4.55 15.07
CA LYS A 178 8.42 3.97 15.78
C LYS A 178 7.71 4.98 16.68
N LEU A 179 6.39 4.94 16.66
CA LEU A 179 5.50 5.50 17.66
C LEU A 179 4.86 4.37 18.47
N ASP A 180 4.73 4.59 19.77
CA ASP A 180 4.08 3.63 20.66
C ASP A 180 2.55 3.81 20.71
N GLU A 181 2.05 4.98 20.32
CA GLU A 181 0.63 5.32 20.26
C GLU A 181 0.29 5.98 18.91
N PRO A 182 -0.94 5.78 18.39
CA PRO A 182 -1.38 6.45 17.17
C PRO A 182 -1.57 7.94 17.43
N PHE A 183 -1.45 8.76 16.38
CA PHE A 183 -2.00 10.11 16.44
C PHE A 183 -3.53 10.08 16.41
N ASP A 184 -4.16 11.14 16.93
CA ASP A 184 -5.61 11.33 16.92
C ASP A 184 -6.13 11.58 15.49
N ALA A 185 -6.59 10.50 14.85
CA ALA A 185 -7.15 10.48 13.50
C ALA A 185 -8.68 10.60 13.53
N VAL A 186 -9.28 10.91 12.39
CA VAL A 186 -10.75 10.96 12.27
C VAL A 186 -11.32 9.57 12.59
N PRO A 187 -12.25 9.44 13.55
CA PRO A 187 -12.82 8.15 13.91
C PRO A 187 -13.58 7.50 12.76
N ILE A 188 -13.41 6.19 12.61
CA ILE A 188 -14.18 5.33 11.69
C ILE A 188 -14.89 4.23 12.48
N ASN A 189 -15.81 3.52 11.84
CA ASN A 189 -16.29 2.23 12.36
C ASN A 189 -15.17 1.18 12.20
N GLN A 190 -14.18 1.21 13.09
CA GLN A 190 -12.99 0.38 12.97
C GLN A 190 -13.35 -1.09 13.17
N GLN A 191 -12.90 -1.92 12.24
CA GLN A 191 -13.02 -3.37 12.27
C GLN A 191 -11.67 -4.01 12.63
N THR A 192 -11.68 -5.30 13.00
CA THR A 192 -10.45 -6.10 12.90
C THR A 192 -10.00 -6.22 11.44
N ALA A 193 -8.74 -6.57 11.18
CA ALA A 193 -8.25 -6.71 9.81
C ALA A 193 -9.00 -7.82 9.04
N GLU A 194 -9.39 -8.91 9.71
CA GLU A 194 -10.16 -10.00 9.13
C GLU A 194 -11.62 -9.60 8.82
N GLU A 195 -12.29 -8.89 9.73
CA GLU A 195 -13.63 -8.35 9.48
C GLU A 195 -13.60 -7.35 8.31
N ALA A 196 -12.60 -6.46 8.29
CA ALA A 196 -12.37 -5.52 7.20
C ALA A 196 -12.14 -6.25 5.87
N TYR A 197 -11.35 -7.33 5.87
CA TYR A 197 -11.14 -8.15 4.69
C TYR A 197 -12.45 -8.66 4.10
N HIS A 198 -13.34 -9.20 4.94
CA HIS A 198 -14.64 -9.68 4.50
C HIS A 198 -15.54 -8.54 3.99
N ALA A 199 -15.63 -7.44 4.74
CA ALA A 199 -16.47 -6.31 4.40
C ALA A 199 -16.04 -5.63 3.09
N VAL A 200 -14.73 -5.42 2.90
CA VAL A 200 -14.16 -4.85 1.68
C VAL A 200 -14.47 -5.75 0.47
N LEU A 201 -14.21 -7.05 0.56
CA LEU A 201 -14.51 -7.95 -0.55
C LEU A 201 -16.00 -8.06 -0.88
N GLU A 202 -16.89 -7.76 0.06
CA GLU A 202 -18.33 -7.71 -0.19
C GLU A 202 -18.74 -6.43 -0.91
N SER A 203 -18.25 -5.27 -0.48
CA SER A 203 -18.88 -3.99 -0.82
C SER A 203 -18.02 -2.97 -1.58
N VAL A 204 -16.70 -3.17 -1.68
CA VAL A 204 -15.78 -2.22 -2.31
C VAL A 204 -16.11 -1.92 -3.78
N GLY A 205 -15.88 -0.68 -4.21
CA GLY A 205 -16.05 -0.20 -5.58
C GLY A 205 -17.51 0.05 -5.97
N ALA A 206 -17.76 0.15 -7.27
CA ALA A 206 -19.11 0.32 -7.83
C ALA A 206 -19.86 -1.03 -7.77
N SER A 207 -20.40 -1.36 -6.60
CA SER A 207 -20.97 -2.67 -6.31
C SER A 207 -22.48 -2.78 -6.54
N LEU A 208 -23.18 -1.66 -6.68
CA LEU A 208 -24.64 -1.61 -6.86
C LEU A 208 -25.06 -1.22 -8.28
N PRO A 209 -26.14 -1.84 -8.84
CA PRO A 209 -26.87 -2.98 -8.28
C PRO A 209 -26.09 -4.31 -8.36
N LYS A 210 -25.01 -4.34 -9.14
CA LYS A 210 -24.08 -5.47 -9.26
C LYS A 210 -22.73 -4.95 -9.77
N ARG A 211 -21.63 -5.51 -9.27
CA ARG A 211 -20.29 -5.30 -9.84
C ARG A 211 -20.23 -5.67 -11.32
N ASP A 212 -19.44 -4.94 -12.08
CA ASP A 212 -19.06 -5.37 -13.42
C ASP A 212 -18.14 -6.61 -13.38
N ALA A 213 -17.89 -7.18 -14.56
CA ALA A 213 -17.14 -8.42 -14.68
C ALA A 213 -15.65 -8.29 -14.27
N ILE A 214 -15.06 -7.10 -14.40
CA ILE A 214 -13.68 -6.83 -14.04
C ILE A 214 -13.57 -6.75 -12.51
N ASP A 215 -14.40 -5.92 -11.87
CA ASP A 215 -14.41 -5.76 -10.41
C ASP A 215 -14.74 -7.08 -9.71
N ALA A 216 -15.73 -7.82 -10.22
CA ALA A 216 -16.09 -9.14 -9.70
C ALA A 216 -14.91 -10.12 -9.77
N ARG A 217 -14.16 -10.10 -10.87
CA ARG A 217 -12.96 -10.93 -11.04
C ARG A 217 -11.85 -10.54 -10.06
N ILE A 218 -11.55 -9.24 -9.89
CA ILE A 218 -10.50 -8.79 -8.97
C ILE A 218 -10.82 -9.19 -7.52
N VAL A 219 -12.08 -9.11 -7.12
CA VAL A 219 -12.52 -9.59 -5.81
C VAL A 219 -12.35 -11.11 -5.68
N ASP A 220 -12.72 -11.87 -6.71
CA ASP A 220 -12.56 -13.34 -6.71
C ASP A 220 -11.08 -13.75 -6.65
N GLU A 221 -10.23 -13.10 -7.45
CA GLU A 221 -8.78 -13.27 -7.44
C GLU A 221 -8.18 -12.97 -6.05
N THR A 222 -8.62 -11.88 -5.42
CA THR A 222 -8.20 -11.52 -4.06
C THR A 222 -8.65 -12.55 -3.03
N ARG A 223 -9.88 -13.06 -3.17
CA ARG A 223 -10.43 -14.11 -2.30
C ARG A 223 -9.64 -15.41 -2.42
N ASN A 224 -9.33 -15.82 -3.64
CA ASN A 224 -8.82 -17.15 -3.95
C ASN A 224 -7.29 -17.21 -4.14
N GLY A 225 -6.60 -16.07 -4.16
CA GLY A 225 -5.13 -16.03 -4.21
C GLY A 225 -4.54 -16.39 -5.58
N TYR A 226 -5.26 -16.12 -6.67
CA TYR A 226 -4.76 -16.30 -8.04
C TYR A 226 -4.85 -15.00 -8.86
N ALA A 227 -4.42 -15.05 -10.12
CA ALA A 227 -4.64 -13.97 -11.09
C ALA A 227 -5.04 -14.53 -12.46
N THR A 228 -5.92 -13.84 -13.18
CA THR A 228 -6.44 -14.30 -14.49
C THR A 228 -5.65 -13.76 -15.68
N TYR A 229 -5.02 -12.59 -15.56
CA TYR A 229 -4.30 -11.93 -16.64
C TYR A 229 -2.85 -11.62 -16.27
N GLU A 230 -2.01 -11.42 -17.28
CA GLU A 230 -0.65 -10.92 -17.11
C GLU A 230 -0.15 -10.25 -18.39
N GLY A 231 0.74 -9.28 -18.22
CA GLY A 231 1.58 -8.72 -19.25
C GLY A 231 2.85 -9.54 -19.44
N SER A 232 3.51 -9.33 -20.57
CA SER A 232 4.75 -10.00 -20.93
C SER A 232 5.97 -9.44 -20.18
N ALA A 233 5.94 -8.18 -19.75
CA ALA A 233 7.15 -7.51 -19.29
C ALA A 233 7.53 -7.81 -17.83
N TYR A 234 6.56 -8.01 -16.93
CA TYR A 234 6.83 -8.08 -15.49
C TYR A 234 7.72 -9.28 -15.11
N LYS A 235 7.35 -10.51 -15.51
CA LYS A 235 8.12 -11.73 -15.18
C LYS A 235 9.50 -11.77 -15.83
N ASN A 236 9.70 -11.07 -16.93
CA ASN A 236 11.01 -10.95 -17.58
C ASN A 236 11.98 -10.05 -16.79
N LYS A 237 11.46 -9.15 -15.97
CA LYS A 237 12.25 -8.15 -15.22
C LYS A 237 12.26 -8.41 -13.70
N ARG A 238 11.32 -9.20 -13.19
CA ARG A 238 11.08 -9.38 -11.75
C ARG A 238 10.91 -10.84 -11.38
N ARG A 239 11.41 -11.20 -10.20
CA ARG A 239 11.24 -12.53 -9.60
C ARG A 239 9.83 -12.67 -9.02
N VAL A 240 9.14 -13.73 -9.41
CA VAL A 240 7.83 -14.16 -8.88
C VAL A 240 7.97 -15.51 -8.15
N PRO A 241 6.97 -15.96 -7.36
CA PRO A 241 7.02 -17.25 -6.68
C PRO A 241 7.00 -18.44 -7.65
N ASP A 242 6.18 -18.36 -8.70
CA ASP A 242 5.99 -19.40 -9.70
C ASP A 242 5.82 -18.75 -11.08
N ALA A 243 6.82 -18.92 -11.96
CA ALA A 243 6.82 -18.30 -13.28
C ALA A 243 5.82 -18.95 -14.27
N THR A 244 5.31 -20.15 -13.95
CA THR A 244 4.33 -20.87 -14.78
C THR A 244 2.92 -20.34 -14.61
N LYS A 245 2.64 -19.63 -13.51
CA LYS A 245 1.35 -19.02 -13.23
C LYS A 245 1.28 -17.59 -13.78
N LYS A 246 0.05 -17.14 -14.04
CA LYS A 246 -0.20 -15.74 -14.36
C LYS A 246 0.05 -14.88 -13.13
N CYS A 247 0.81 -13.80 -13.29
CA CYS A 247 1.20 -12.96 -12.14
C CYS A 247 0.16 -11.90 -11.76
N GLY A 248 -0.71 -11.46 -12.66
CA GLY A 248 -1.69 -10.41 -12.40
C GLY A 248 -1.22 -8.99 -12.72
N ILE A 249 0.06 -8.78 -13.05
CA ILE A 249 0.56 -7.46 -13.49
C ILE A 249 0.41 -7.37 -15.00
N ILE A 250 -0.37 -6.41 -15.50
CA ILE A 250 -0.67 -6.21 -16.93
C ILE A 250 0.17 -5.07 -17.54
N ASP A 251 0.38 -5.07 -18.86
CA ASP A 251 1.20 -4.07 -19.56
C ASP A 251 0.35 -2.96 -20.22
N SER A 252 -0.84 -3.30 -20.72
CA SER A 252 -1.79 -2.42 -21.44
C SER A 252 -3.21 -2.96 -21.37
#